data_AF-A0A1V4SV53-F1
#
_entry.id   AF-A0A1V4SV53-F1
#
_cell.length_a   1.000
_cell.length_b   1.000
_cell.length_c   1.000
_cell.angle_alpha   90.00
_cell.angle_beta   90.00
_cell.angle_gamma   90.00
#
_symmetry.space_group_name_H-M   'P 1'
#
loop_
_entity.id
_entity.type
_entity.pdbx_description
1 polymer ?
#
loop_
_entity_poly.entity_id
_entity_poly.type
_entity_poly.pdbx_seq_one_letter_code
_entity_poly.pdbx_strand_id
1 'polypeptide(L)'
;MKNFFKNTFVLNILLLILGITWWIIYIYDLNMSTYGLYPIFSYNVHEILSITPLLFISITFIWTLYLIRKSFVEKTIKSNKLFCMIFIILFILQINFIINLNNTLTTTLCTSIDEINVDTMQVIIHTNEDTLTLNCPVMVLDLLKTDGTKYNIMYKSTNHQPNYGVLCSIQYIN
;
A
#
# COMPACT_ATOMS: atom_id res chain seq x y z
N MET A 1 31.13 20.15 -0.74
CA MET A 1 30.39 18.96 -0.22
C MET A 1 30.75 18.51 1.20
N LYS A 2 31.90 18.89 1.80
CA LYS A 2 32.31 18.42 3.15
C LYS A 2 31.48 18.95 4.34
N ASN A 3 30.66 19.99 4.17
CA ASN A 3 29.91 20.60 5.28
C ASN A 3 28.48 20.08 5.48
N PHE A 4 27.91 19.29 4.56
CA PHE A 4 26.52 18.85 4.67
C PHE A 4 26.32 17.74 5.72
N PHE A 5 27.36 16.94 5.98
CA PHE A 5 27.33 15.81 6.93
C PHE A 5 27.70 16.15 8.38
N LYS A 6 27.95 17.44 8.69
CA LYS A 6 28.47 17.83 10.01
C LYS A 6 27.42 17.70 11.12
N ASN A 7 26.13 17.69 10.78
CA ASN A 7 25.04 17.55 11.75
C ASN A 7 24.14 16.35 11.43
N THR A 8 24.62 15.15 11.78
CA THR A 8 23.92 13.87 11.57
C THR A 8 22.49 13.87 12.14
N PHE A 9 22.26 14.60 13.23
CA PHE A 9 20.95 14.69 13.88
C PHE A 9 19.90 15.35 12.97
N VAL A 10 20.20 16.54 12.44
CA VAL A 10 19.31 17.26 11.53
C VAL A 10 19.05 16.45 10.27
N LEU A 11 20.09 15.80 9.75
CA LEU A 11 19.97 15.01 8.53
C LEU A 11 19.12 13.75 8.74
N ASN A 12 19.21 13.09 9.90
CA ASN A 12 18.31 11.99 10.26
C ASN A 12 16.85 12.45 10.32
N ILE A 13 16.58 13.61 10.92
CA ILE A 13 15.22 14.17 11.00
C ILE A 13 14.67 14.46 9.59
N LEU A 14 15.48 15.10 8.73
CA LEU A 14 15.08 15.41 7.36
C LEU A 14 14.75 14.14 6.58
N LEU A 15 15.58 13.09 6.70
CA LEU A 15 15.33 11.80 6.04
C LEU A 15 14.04 11.15 6.55
N LEU A 16 13.76 11.21 7.85
CA LEU A 16 12.53 10.67 8.42
C LEU A 16 11.30 11.43 7.92
N ILE A 17 11.30 12.75 7.95
CA ILE A 17 10.17 13.57 7.48
C ILE A 17 9.93 13.35 5.99
N LEU A 18 10.98 13.40 5.19
CA LEU A 18 10.88 13.16 3.74
C LEU A 18 10.35 11.77 3.45
N GLY A 19 10.89 10.74 4.14
CA GLY A 19 10.44 9.36 3.96
C GLY A 19 9.00 9.14 4.37
N ILE A 20 8.58 9.63 5.54
CA ILE A 20 7.20 9.51 6.00
C ILE A 20 6.24 10.20 5.03
N THR A 21 6.55 11.44 4.64
CA THR A 21 5.70 12.22 3.72
C THR A 21 5.56 11.50 2.37
N TRP A 22 6.67 10.96 1.85
CA TRP A 22 6.67 10.23 0.59
C TRP A 22 5.87 8.93 0.67
N TRP A 23 6.00 8.18 1.78
CA TRP A 23 5.19 6.98 2.03
C TRP A 23 3.70 7.28 2.12
N ILE A 24 3.30 8.39 2.74
CA ILE A 24 1.90 8.83 2.79
C ILE A 24 1.37 9.09 1.39
N ILE A 25 2.12 9.84 0.56
CA ILE A 25 1.74 10.12 -0.83
C ILE A 25 1.57 8.82 -1.62
N TYR A 26 2.54 7.91 -1.50
CA TYR A 26 2.50 6.62 -2.17
C TYR A 26 1.30 5.74 -1.74
N ILE A 27 1.02 5.64 -0.44
CA ILE A 27 -0.13 4.86 0.06
C ILE A 27 -1.44 5.45 -0.44
N TYR A 28 -1.56 6.78 -0.46
CA TYR A 28 -2.73 7.45 -0.98
C TYR A 28 -2.92 7.18 -2.48
N ASP A 29 -1.86 7.31 -3.27
CA ASP A 29 -1.86 7.00 -4.70
C ASP A 29 -2.22 5.53 -4.97
N LEU A 30 -1.64 4.59 -4.23
CA LEU A 30 -1.94 3.16 -4.33
C LEU A 30 -3.43 2.84 -4.06
N ASN A 31 -4.03 3.51 -3.09
CA ASN A 31 -5.45 3.33 -2.77
C ASN A 31 -6.34 3.90 -3.88
N MET A 32 -6.00 5.07 -4.44
CA MET A 32 -6.75 5.68 -5.53
C MET A 32 -6.64 4.88 -6.83
N SER A 33 -5.44 4.43 -7.18
CA SER A 33 -5.20 3.62 -8.38
C SER A 33 -5.88 2.26 -8.32
N THR A 34 -6.12 1.72 -7.12
CA THR A 34 -6.89 0.47 -6.93
C THR A 34 -8.32 0.59 -7.47
N TYR A 35 -8.90 1.78 -7.45
CA TYR A 35 -10.23 2.06 -8.02
C TYR A 35 -10.18 2.71 -9.41
N GLY A 36 -9.01 2.74 -10.05
CA GLY A 36 -8.82 3.43 -11.33
C GLY A 36 -9.03 4.96 -11.25
N LEU A 37 -8.96 5.54 -10.05
CA LEU A 37 -9.15 6.96 -9.83
C LEU A 37 -7.82 7.68 -10.07
N TYR A 38 -7.69 8.30 -11.26
CA TYR A 38 -6.55 9.15 -11.62
C TYR A 38 -6.83 10.67 -11.68
N PRO A 39 -7.76 11.26 -10.87
CA PRO A 39 -8.04 12.69 -10.97
C PRO A 39 -6.91 13.57 -10.40
N ILE A 40 -6.13 13.03 -9.45
CA ILE A 40 -5.07 13.76 -8.74
C ILE A 40 -3.68 13.35 -9.26
N PHE A 41 -3.47 12.04 -9.42
CA PHE A 41 -2.23 11.48 -9.95
C PHE A 41 -2.55 10.82 -11.28
N SER A 42 -1.85 11.22 -12.34
CA SER A 42 -1.99 10.56 -13.64
C SER A 42 -1.38 9.15 -13.58
N TYR A 43 -1.78 8.29 -14.52
CA TYR A 43 -1.24 6.94 -14.63
C TYR A 43 0.30 6.90 -14.67
N ASN A 44 0.93 7.80 -15.44
CA ASN A 44 2.38 7.90 -15.51
C ASN A 44 3.02 8.24 -14.14
N VAL A 45 2.34 9.05 -13.33
CA VAL A 45 2.82 9.38 -11.98
C VAL A 45 2.68 8.17 -11.05
N HIS A 46 1.57 7.42 -11.17
CA HIS A 46 1.38 6.17 -10.44
C HIS A 46 2.49 5.14 -10.76
N GLU A 47 2.86 4.98 -12.04
CA GLU A 47 3.95 4.08 -12.43
C GLU A 47 5.28 4.47 -11.78
N ILE A 48 5.62 5.76 -11.74
CA ILE A 48 6.83 6.24 -11.07
C ILE A 48 6.75 5.98 -9.57
N LEU A 49 5.60 6.26 -8.96
CA LEU A 49 5.34 6.02 -7.54
C LEU A 49 5.41 4.53 -7.20
N SER A 50 5.10 3.62 -8.12
CA SER A 50 5.16 2.17 -7.90
C SER A 50 6.56 1.66 -7.51
N ILE A 51 7.62 2.38 -7.90
CA ILE A 51 9.01 2.06 -7.56
C ILE A 51 9.37 2.47 -6.12
N THR A 52 8.54 3.31 -5.49
CA THR A 52 8.76 3.87 -4.14
C THR A 52 9.17 2.82 -3.09
N PRO A 53 8.48 1.67 -2.94
CA PRO A 53 8.85 0.68 -1.91
C PRO A 53 10.28 0.20 -2.06
N LEU A 54 10.74 -0.04 -3.29
CA LEU A 54 12.08 -0.53 -3.59
C LEU A 54 13.17 0.54 -3.35
N LEU A 55 12.89 1.78 -3.73
CA LEU A 55 13.84 2.88 -3.51
C LEU A 55 13.99 3.18 -2.02
N PHE A 56 12.88 3.31 -1.29
CA PHE A 56 12.92 3.71 0.11
C PHE A 56 13.46 2.61 1.01
N ILE A 57 13.22 1.33 0.72
CA ILE A 57 13.86 0.24 1.48
C ILE A 57 15.38 0.24 1.29
N SER A 58 15.84 0.48 0.07
CA SER A 58 17.27 0.59 -0.24
C SER A 58 17.92 1.76 0.49
N ILE A 59 17.29 2.94 0.47
CA ILE A 59 17.75 4.13 1.17
C ILE A 59 17.79 3.88 2.69
N THR A 60 16.72 3.33 3.25
CA THR A 60 16.60 3.02 4.68
C THR A 60 17.68 2.03 5.11
N PHE A 61 17.93 0.99 4.32
CA PHE A 61 18.97 0.01 4.57
C PHE A 61 20.39 0.61 4.56
N ILE A 62 20.74 1.35 3.50
CA ILE A 62 22.04 2.02 3.36
C ILE A 62 22.26 3.00 4.51
N TRP A 63 21.23 3.77 4.86
CA TRP A 63 21.31 4.74 5.95
C TRP A 63 21.49 4.06 7.32
N THR A 64 20.79 2.95 7.55
CA THR A 64 20.94 2.14 8.76
C THR A 64 22.36 1.62 8.89
N LEU A 65 22.94 1.06 7.82
CA LEU A 65 24.33 0.59 7.80
C LEU A 65 25.33 1.73 8.08
N TYR A 66 25.09 2.91 7.50
CA TYR A 66 25.90 4.10 7.75
C TYR A 66 25.87 4.48 9.25
N LEU A 67 24.68 4.54 9.87
CA LEU A 67 24.56 4.89 11.29
C LEU A 67 25.19 3.84 12.21
N ILE A 68 25.07 2.55 11.88
CA ILE A 68 25.74 1.47 12.62
C ILE A 68 27.26 1.65 12.55
N ARG A 69 27.82 1.76 11.34
CA ARG A 69 29.27 1.95 11.14
C ARG A 69 29.77 3.19 11.85
N LYS A 70 29.06 4.31 11.74
CA LYS A 70 29.39 5.57 12.42
C LYS A 70 29.39 5.41 13.94
N SER A 71 28.40 4.73 14.48
CA SER A 71 28.29 4.48 15.93
C SER A 71 29.46 3.67 16.47
N PHE A 72 29.94 2.67 15.72
CA PHE A 72 31.12 1.87 16.10
C PHE A 72 32.43 2.65 15.96
N VAL A 73 32.64 3.35 14.84
CA VAL A 73 33.90 4.05 14.56
C VAL A 73 34.08 5.28 15.45
N GLU A 74 33.02 6.07 15.64
CA GLU A 74 33.09 7.33 16.38
C GLU A 74 32.73 7.17 17.86
N LYS A 75 32.40 5.95 18.32
CA LYS A 75 31.93 5.63 19.68
C LYS A 75 30.72 6.49 20.12
N THR A 76 29.95 7.00 19.17
CA THR A 76 28.76 7.87 19.39
C THR A 76 27.48 7.06 19.65
N ILE A 77 27.61 5.82 20.12
CA ILE A 77 26.52 4.84 20.30
C ILE A 77 25.34 5.44 21.06
N LYS A 78 25.56 6.15 22.17
CA LYS A 78 24.46 6.73 22.97
C LYS A 78 23.63 7.76 22.20
N SER A 79 24.25 8.56 21.34
CA SER A 79 23.58 9.63 20.59
C SER A 79 22.82 9.09 19.37
N ASN A 80 23.37 8.07 18.71
CA ASN A 80 22.79 7.50 17.48
C ASN A 80 21.84 6.32 17.73
N LYS A 81 21.82 5.75 18.95
CA LYS A 81 21.01 4.56 19.28
C LYS A 81 19.53 4.73 18.93
N LEU A 82 18.95 5.89 19.25
CA LEU A 82 17.54 6.17 18.99
C LEU A 82 17.23 6.16 17.48
N PHE A 83 18.04 6.86 16.68
CA PHE A 83 17.85 6.87 15.23
C PHE A 83 18.09 5.50 14.60
N CYS A 84 19.14 4.78 15.01
CA CYS A 84 19.35 3.40 14.56
C CYS A 84 18.11 2.53 14.82
N MET A 85 17.54 2.62 16.03
CA MET A 85 16.35 1.85 16.38
C MET A 85 15.15 2.23 15.51
N ILE A 86 14.91 3.52 15.27
CA ILE A 86 13.83 4.01 14.40
C ILE A 86 14.02 3.48 12.97
N PHE A 87 15.21 3.59 12.38
CA PHE A 87 15.47 3.13 11.03
C PHE A 87 15.34 1.60 10.88
N ILE A 88 15.71 0.82 11.91
CA ILE A 88 15.47 -0.62 11.93
C ILE A 88 13.97 -0.94 11.94
N ILE A 89 13.20 -0.26 12.79
CA ILE A 89 11.74 -0.46 12.85
C ILE A 89 11.11 -0.10 11.49
N LEU A 90 11.51 1.02 10.89
CA LEU A 90 11.05 1.43 9.56
C LEU A 90 11.40 0.39 8.49
N PHE A 91 12.61 -0.15 8.53
CA PHE A 91 13.03 -1.19 7.60
C PHE A 91 12.16 -2.45 7.71
N ILE A 92 11.84 -2.90 8.94
CA ILE A 92 10.94 -4.04 9.17
C ILE A 92 9.53 -3.74 8.64
N LEU A 93 9.00 -2.54 8.90
CA LEU A 93 7.67 -2.12 8.40
C LEU A 93 7.63 -2.12 6.86
N GLN A 94 8.70 -1.63 6.21
CA GLN A 94 8.81 -1.62 4.75
C GLN A 94 8.88 -3.03 4.16
N ILE A 95 9.64 -3.95 4.78
CA ILE A 95 9.69 -5.36 4.36
C ILE A 95 8.29 -5.98 4.46
N ASN A 96 7.63 -5.83 5.61
CA ASN A 96 6.30 -6.39 5.82
C ASN A 96 5.29 -5.85 4.81
N PHE A 97 5.38 -4.56 4.50
CA PHE A 97 4.53 -3.95 3.48
C PHE A 97 4.75 -4.57 2.09
N ILE A 98 5.99 -4.78 1.67
CA ILE A 98 6.31 -5.42 0.38
C ILE A 98 5.85 -6.88 0.35
N ILE A 99 6.06 -7.63 1.42
CA ILE A 99 5.56 -9.00 1.54
C ILE A 99 4.03 -9.02 1.40
N ASN A 100 3.33 -8.10 2.06
CA ASN A 100 1.88 -8.02 1.97
C ASN A 100 1.42 -7.67 0.54
N LEU A 101 2.07 -6.72 -0.13
CA LEU A 101 1.80 -6.40 -1.53
C LEU A 101 1.95 -7.63 -2.43
N ASN A 102 3.03 -8.40 -2.29
CA ASN A 102 3.26 -9.60 -3.10
C ASN A 102 2.26 -10.73 -2.82
N ASN A 103 1.63 -10.72 -1.64
CA ASN A 103 0.60 -11.68 -1.27
C ASN A 103 -0.82 -11.25 -1.70
N THR A 104 -0.96 -10.11 -2.40
CA THR A 104 -2.23 -9.71 -3.01
C THR A 104 -2.40 -10.37 -4.37
N LEU A 105 -3.50 -11.11 -4.52
CA LEU A 105 -3.93 -11.69 -5.79
C LEU A 105 -4.97 -10.79 -6.42
N THR A 106 -4.93 -10.64 -7.74
CA THR A 106 -5.99 -9.98 -8.50
C THR A 106 -6.76 -11.05 -9.26
N THR A 107 -8.05 -11.16 -8.98
CA THR A 107 -8.95 -12.16 -9.59
C THR A 107 -10.04 -11.44 -10.36
N THR A 108 -10.39 -11.98 -11.53
CA THR A 108 -11.51 -11.51 -12.34
C THR A 108 -12.58 -12.59 -12.38
N LEU A 109 -13.82 -12.23 -12.05
CA LEU A 109 -14.96 -13.14 -11.94
C LEU A 109 -16.17 -12.53 -12.65
N CYS A 110 -16.88 -13.34 -13.44
CA CYS A 110 -18.17 -12.99 -14.01
C CYS A 110 -19.28 -13.54 -13.11
N THR A 111 -20.03 -12.67 -12.44
CA THR A 111 -21.06 -13.06 -11.46
C THR A 111 -22.17 -12.01 -11.32
N SER A 112 -23.32 -12.44 -10.83
CA SER A 112 -24.34 -11.53 -10.29
C SER A 112 -24.01 -11.16 -8.84
N ILE A 113 -24.54 -10.03 -8.40
CA ILE A 113 -24.42 -9.56 -7.02
C ILE A 113 -25.69 -9.94 -6.28
N ASP A 114 -25.52 -10.60 -5.13
CA ASP A 114 -26.67 -11.09 -4.37
C ASP A 114 -27.10 -10.09 -3.30
N GLU A 115 -26.13 -9.54 -2.57
CA GLU A 115 -26.40 -8.62 -1.46
C GLU A 115 -25.40 -7.46 -1.42
N ILE A 116 -25.92 -6.29 -1.07
CA ILE A 116 -25.16 -5.05 -0.92
C ILE A 116 -25.40 -4.54 0.50
N ASN A 117 -24.35 -4.50 1.31
CA ASN A 117 -24.38 -3.92 2.64
C ASN A 117 -23.78 -2.51 2.60
N VAL A 118 -24.66 -1.51 2.63
CA VAL A 118 -24.27 -0.10 2.55
C VAL A 118 -23.60 0.38 3.84
N ASP A 119 -24.00 -0.16 5.00
CA ASP A 119 -23.45 0.23 6.31
C ASP A 119 -21.99 -0.20 6.47
N THR A 120 -21.64 -1.39 5.97
CA THR A 120 -20.26 -1.91 6.00
C THR A 120 -19.48 -1.63 4.72
N MET A 121 -20.11 -1.01 3.72
CA MET A 121 -19.55 -0.74 2.40
C MET A 121 -19.05 -2.00 1.69
N GLN A 122 -19.85 -3.07 1.74
CA GLN A 122 -19.49 -4.41 1.27
C GLN A 122 -20.48 -4.95 0.23
N VAL A 123 -19.95 -5.67 -0.75
CA VAL A 123 -20.70 -6.45 -1.73
C VAL A 123 -20.49 -7.93 -1.42
N ILE A 124 -21.57 -8.67 -1.25
CA ILE A 124 -21.54 -10.11 -0.97
C ILE A 124 -21.96 -10.85 -2.24
N ILE A 125 -21.12 -11.79 -2.66
CA ILE A 125 -21.31 -12.62 -3.84
C ILE A 125 -21.27 -14.08 -3.38
N HIS A 126 -22.33 -14.83 -3.63
CA HIS A 126 -22.36 -16.27 -3.41
C HIS A 126 -21.86 -16.96 -4.67
N THR A 127 -20.67 -17.54 -4.57
CA THR A 127 -20.15 -18.46 -5.58
C THR A 127 -20.65 -19.87 -5.23
N ASN A 128 -20.67 -20.79 -6.21
CA ASN A 128 -21.17 -22.16 -6.02
C ASN A 128 -20.59 -22.93 -4.81
N GLU A 129 -19.42 -22.53 -4.31
CA GLU A 129 -18.72 -23.21 -3.21
C GLU A 129 -18.46 -22.30 -1.99
N ASP A 130 -18.54 -20.96 -2.12
CA ASP A 130 -18.13 -20.03 -1.06
C ASP A 130 -18.78 -18.64 -1.16
N THR A 131 -18.85 -17.94 -0.03
CA THR A 131 -19.26 -16.52 0.05
C THR A 131 -18.06 -15.59 -0.06
N LEU A 132 -18.08 -14.70 -1.05
CA LEU A 132 -17.04 -13.70 -1.28
C LEU A 132 -17.55 -12.34 -0.81
N THR A 133 -16.81 -11.71 0.10
CA THR A 133 -17.12 -10.36 0.62
C THR A 133 -16.11 -9.36 0.09
N LEU A 134 -16.58 -8.35 -0.65
CA LEU A 134 -15.75 -7.34 -1.28
C LEU A 134 -16.04 -5.95 -0.71
N ASN A 135 -15.03 -5.32 -0.11
CA ASN A 135 -15.09 -3.92 0.27
C ASN A 135 -15.11 -3.04 -0.99
N CYS A 136 -15.96 -2.03 -0.99
CA CYS A 136 -16.21 -1.20 -2.15
C CYS A 136 -16.56 0.25 -1.73
N PRO A 137 -16.08 1.30 -2.45
CA PRO A 137 -16.48 2.67 -2.15
C PRO A 137 -17.99 2.88 -2.38
N VAL A 138 -18.60 3.74 -1.56
CA VAL A 138 -20.05 4.04 -1.63
C VAL A 138 -20.50 4.43 -3.05
N MET A 139 -19.70 5.23 -3.76
CA MET A 139 -20.02 5.67 -5.14
C MET A 139 -20.21 4.51 -6.11
N VAL A 140 -19.55 3.38 -5.89
CA VAL A 140 -19.68 2.19 -6.74
C VAL A 140 -20.86 1.34 -6.26
N LEU A 141 -21.12 1.25 -4.94
CA LEU A 141 -22.29 0.55 -4.40
C LEU A 141 -23.60 1.06 -5.01
N ASP A 142 -23.74 2.37 -5.17
CA ASP A 142 -24.94 3.02 -5.74
C ASP A 142 -25.18 2.66 -7.23
N LEU A 143 -24.17 2.13 -7.93
CA LEU A 143 -24.25 1.76 -9.35
C LEU A 143 -24.62 0.28 -9.56
N LEU A 144 -24.65 -0.51 -8.48
CA LEU A 144 -24.84 -1.95 -8.55
C LEU A 144 -26.31 -2.33 -8.38
N LYS A 145 -26.72 -3.34 -9.13
CA LYS A 145 -28.07 -3.90 -9.09
C LYS A 145 -28.03 -5.35 -8.65
N THR A 146 -28.97 -5.72 -7.80
CA THR A 146 -29.19 -7.09 -7.31
C THR A 146 -30.29 -7.82 -8.10
N ASP A 147 -30.64 -7.33 -9.28
CA ASP A 147 -31.74 -7.84 -10.13
C ASP A 147 -31.33 -9.03 -11.03
N GLY A 148 -30.22 -9.70 -10.70
CA GLY A 148 -29.65 -10.78 -11.51
C GLY A 148 -28.78 -10.28 -12.67
N THR A 149 -28.49 -8.98 -12.73
CA THR A 149 -27.51 -8.41 -13.68
C THR A 149 -26.15 -9.08 -13.50
N LYS A 150 -25.52 -9.47 -14.63
CA LYS A 150 -24.18 -10.04 -14.64
C LYS A 150 -23.11 -8.95 -14.79
N TYR A 151 -22.12 -9.03 -13.93
CA TYR A 151 -20.98 -8.13 -13.92
C TYR A 151 -19.68 -8.92 -14.10
N ASN A 152 -18.76 -8.35 -14.87
CA ASN A 152 -17.36 -8.69 -14.81
C ASN A 152 -16.73 -7.90 -13.66
N ILE A 153 -16.29 -8.58 -12.62
CA ILE A 153 -15.75 -7.97 -11.41
C ILE A 153 -14.29 -8.33 -11.30
N MET A 154 -13.44 -7.32 -11.17
CA MET A 154 -12.03 -7.50 -10.79
C MET A 154 -11.88 -7.09 -9.34
N TYR A 155 -11.30 -7.97 -8.52
CA TYR A 155 -11.05 -7.71 -7.12
C TYR A 155 -9.65 -8.15 -6.69
N LYS A 156 -9.13 -7.52 -5.65
CA LYS A 156 -7.89 -7.93 -4.98
C LYS A 156 -8.22 -8.66 -3.69
N SER A 157 -7.68 -9.85 -3.47
CA SER A 157 -7.74 -10.56 -2.20
C SER A 157 -6.34 -10.91 -1.72
N THR A 158 -6.20 -11.21 -0.43
CA THR A 158 -4.91 -11.66 0.12
C THR A 158 -4.90 -13.18 0.23
N ASN A 159 -3.76 -13.83 -0.03
CA ASN A 159 -3.61 -15.29 0.10
C ASN A 159 -4.10 -15.88 1.45
N HIS A 160 -4.07 -15.07 2.52
CA HIS A 160 -4.46 -15.50 3.86
C HIS A 160 -5.98 -15.41 4.09
N GLN A 161 -6.70 -14.66 3.25
CA GLN A 161 -8.14 -14.45 3.32
C GLN A 161 -8.71 -14.40 1.88
N PRO A 162 -8.81 -15.57 1.20
CA PRO A 162 -9.24 -15.60 -0.20
C PRO A 162 -10.69 -15.13 -0.41
N ASN A 163 -11.53 -15.28 0.63
CA ASN A 163 -12.95 -14.95 0.60
C ASN A 163 -13.25 -13.49 0.97
N TYR A 164 -12.22 -12.70 1.27
CA TYR A 164 -12.33 -11.26 1.53
C TYR A 164 -11.42 -10.48 0.58
N GLY A 165 -11.95 -9.40 0.02
CA GLY A 165 -11.20 -8.60 -0.94
C GLY A 165 -11.66 -7.15 -1.06
N VAL A 166 -11.01 -6.42 -1.97
CA VAL A 166 -11.35 -5.06 -2.35
C VAL A 166 -11.73 -5.05 -3.82
N LEU A 167 -12.92 -4.51 -4.12
CA LEU A 167 -13.40 -4.36 -5.48
C LEU A 167 -12.56 -3.31 -6.22
N CYS A 168 -11.95 -3.69 -7.34
CA CYS A 168 -11.04 -2.84 -8.11
C CYS A 168 -11.73 -2.28 -9.37
N SER A 169 -12.45 -3.11 -10.10
CA SER A 169 -13.24 -2.68 -11.25
C SER A 169 -14.50 -3.50 -11.40
N ILE A 170 -15.49 -2.90 -12.06
CA ILE A 170 -16.74 -3.55 -12.40
C ILE A 170 -17.18 -3.13 -13.80
N GLN A 171 -17.57 -4.11 -14.61
CA GLN A 171 -18.05 -3.88 -15.97
C GLN A 171 -19.32 -4.69 -16.19
N TYR A 172 -20.37 -4.03 -16.63
CA TYR A 172 -21.62 -4.70 -17.00
C TYR A 172 -21.40 -5.61 -18.22
N ILE A 173 -21.90 -6.85 -18.15
CA ILE A 173 -21.89 -7.79 -19.27
C ILE A 173 -23.34 -7.88 -19.78
N ASN A 174 -23.53 -7.51 -21.05
CA ASN A 174 -24.80 -7.62 -21.76
C ASN A 174 -24.95 -9.00 -22.39
#